data_AF-A0A9W3DLR7-F1
#
_entry.id   AF-A0A9W3DLR7-F1
#
_cell.length_a   1.000
_cell.length_b   1.000
_cell.length_c   1.000
_cell.angle_alpha   90.00
_cell.angle_beta   90.00
_cell.angle_gamma   90.00
#
_symmetry.space_group_name_H-M   'P 1'
#
loop_
_entity.id
_entity.type
_entity.pdbx_description
1 polymer ?
#
loop_
_entity_poly.entity_id
_entity_poly.type
_entity_poly.pdbx_seq_one_letter_code
_entity_poly.pdbx_strand_id
1 'polypeptide(L)'
;MAQISHCKRFHFYAYDMTRQVEAHHFCSHVNEEMRQCLIYDGPDANARLIGLEYIVTEKLFMTLPDEEKKLWHTHEWEVKGGFLFMPGVPGPIQRQDLDKVAKTYGKVFHFWQVDLGHDLPIGLPNVMMAVTRDGQLFHEMIQETEKRFGVSIEGEREARAYMSGPELGIHPLANGGGKGLKLELREVDIKSVESVAEAVV
;
A
#
# COMPACT_ATOMS: atom_id res chain seq x y z
N MET A 1 5.28 -24.02 2.35
CA MET A 1 6.06 -22.92 1.73
C MET A 1 5.19 -21.68 1.75
N ALA A 2 5.71 -20.53 2.19
CA ALA A 2 4.96 -19.28 2.07
C ALA A 2 4.76 -18.99 0.58
N GLN A 3 3.50 -18.95 0.12
CA GLN A 3 3.18 -18.63 -1.26
C GLN A 3 3.37 -17.13 -1.44
N ILE A 4 4.46 -16.73 -2.10
CA ILE A 4 4.71 -15.32 -2.41
C ILE A 4 3.82 -14.93 -3.58
N SER A 5 2.86 -14.02 -3.35
CA SER A 5 2.05 -13.45 -4.43
C SER A 5 2.67 -12.14 -4.91
N HIS A 6 2.76 -11.98 -6.24
CA HIS A 6 3.14 -10.73 -6.89
C HIS A 6 1.89 -9.95 -7.27
N CYS A 7 1.75 -8.73 -6.76
CA CYS A 7 0.73 -7.80 -7.24
C CYS A 7 1.33 -6.43 -7.59
N LYS A 8 0.70 -5.74 -8.53
CA LYS A 8 1.07 -4.42 -9.00
C LYS A 8 -0.06 -3.45 -8.68
N ARG A 9 0.27 -2.27 -8.14
CA ARG A 9 -0.66 -1.17 -7.90
C ARG A 9 0.06 0.19 -7.99
N PHE A 10 -0.60 1.26 -7.57
CA PHE A 10 -0.03 2.61 -7.53
C PHE A 10 -0.08 3.19 -6.13
N HIS A 11 1.02 3.80 -5.72
CA HIS A 11 1.14 4.48 -4.45
C HIS A 11 1.27 5.99 -4.63
N PHE A 12 0.71 6.71 -3.66
CA PHE A 12 0.73 8.16 -3.57
C PHE A 12 1.42 8.55 -2.28
N TYR A 13 2.20 9.63 -2.27
CA TYR A 13 2.72 10.15 -1.02
C TYR A 13 1.56 10.68 -0.18
N ALA A 14 1.46 10.27 1.08
CA ALA A 14 0.31 10.62 1.92
C ALA A 14 0.12 12.14 2.05
N TYR A 15 1.18 12.94 1.94
CA TYR A 15 1.09 14.40 1.97
C TYR A 15 0.96 15.07 0.59
N ASP A 16 1.16 14.33 -0.50
CA ASP A 16 1.16 14.85 -1.87
C ASP A 16 0.67 13.78 -2.85
N MET A 17 -0.64 13.80 -3.12
CA MET A 17 -1.30 12.86 -4.04
C MET A 17 -1.00 13.15 -5.52
N THR A 18 -0.20 14.17 -5.85
CA THR A 18 0.27 14.40 -7.23
C THR A 18 1.49 13.56 -7.57
N ARG A 19 2.18 13.04 -6.55
CA ARG A 19 3.36 12.17 -6.71
C ARG A 19 2.91 10.70 -6.70
N GLN A 20 2.91 10.09 -7.87
CA GLN A 20 2.38 8.74 -8.13
C GLN A 20 3.52 7.79 -8.49
N VAL A 21 3.55 6.62 -7.87
CA VAL A 21 4.61 5.63 -8.04
C VAL A 21 4.00 4.27 -8.34
N GLU A 22 4.44 3.61 -9.42
CA GLU A 22 4.12 2.20 -9.66
C GLU A 22 4.83 1.33 -8.60
N ALA A 23 4.09 0.41 -7.99
CA ALA A 23 4.55 -0.38 -6.86
C ALA A 23 4.28 -1.88 -7.05
N HIS A 24 5.36 -2.67 -7.01
CA HIS A 24 5.35 -4.12 -7.18
C HIS A 24 5.54 -4.82 -5.84
N HIS A 25 4.48 -5.46 -5.36
CA HIS A 25 4.44 -6.09 -4.05
C HIS A 25 4.70 -7.59 -4.16
N PHE A 26 5.59 -8.10 -3.33
CA PHE A 26 5.84 -9.52 -3.15
C PHE A 26 5.51 -9.90 -1.72
N CYS A 27 4.34 -10.50 -1.54
CA CYS A 27 3.70 -10.65 -0.24
C CYS A 27 3.83 -12.07 0.31
N SER A 28 4.19 -12.18 1.58
CA SER A 28 4.09 -13.41 2.36
C SER A 28 2.93 -13.31 3.36
N HIS A 29 2.12 -14.36 3.44
CA HIS A 29 1.06 -14.49 4.45
C HIS A 29 1.67 -14.96 5.76
N VAL A 30 1.72 -14.08 6.75
CA VAL A 30 2.26 -14.38 8.09
C VAL A 30 1.26 -15.28 8.84
N ASN A 31 -0.03 -14.94 8.75
CA ASN A 31 -1.15 -15.73 9.22
C ASN A 31 -2.42 -15.35 8.41
N GLU A 32 -3.60 -15.79 8.85
CA GLU A 32 -4.87 -15.50 8.17
C GLU A 32 -5.28 -14.02 8.21
N GLU A 33 -4.81 -13.28 9.22
CA GLU A 33 -5.20 -11.88 9.47
C GLU A 33 -4.14 -10.86 9.03
N MET A 34 -2.92 -11.30 8.70
CA MET A 34 -1.79 -10.43 8.41
C MET A 34 -0.94 -10.94 7.24
N ARG A 35 -0.68 -10.05 6.27
CA ARG A 35 0.34 -10.22 5.24
C ARG A 35 1.42 -9.15 5.41
N GLN A 36 2.62 -9.46 4.95
CA GLN A 36 3.71 -8.50 4.83
C GLN A 36 4.31 -8.58 3.42
N CYS A 37 4.61 -7.44 2.83
CA CYS A 37 5.10 -7.36 1.46
C CYS A 37 6.39 -6.54 1.38
N LEU A 38 7.32 -7.04 0.57
CA LEU A 38 8.39 -6.21 0.02
C LEU A 38 7.87 -5.48 -1.21
N ILE A 39 8.19 -4.20 -1.35
CA ILE A 39 7.75 -3.36 -2.47
C ILE A 39 8.96 -2.97 -3.31
N TYR A 40 8.86 -3.19 -4.62
CA TYR A 40 9.84 -2.79 -5.62
C TYR A 40 9.25 -1.76 -6.58
N ASP A 41 10.12 -0.97 -7.22
CA ASP A 41 9.73 0.02 -8.25
C ASP A 41 9.50 -0.58 -9.64
N GLY A 42 9.68 -1.89 -9.79
CA GLY A 42 9.49 -2.60 -11.04
C GLY A 42 9.43 -4.12 -10.85
N PRO A 43 9.07 -4.86 -11.91
CA PRO A 43 9.02 -6.33 -11.89
C PRO A 43 10.36 -6.99 -12.26
N ASP A 44 11.35 -6.21 -12.71
CA ASP A 44 12.59 -6.71 -13.28
C ASP A 44 13.62 -7.10 -12.19
N ALA A 45 14.58 -7.95 -12.54
CA ALA A 45 15.54 -8.52 -11.57
C ALA A 45 16.45 -7.46 -10.90
N ASN A 46 16.60 -6.29 -11.53
CA ASN A 46 17.36 -5.15 -11.01
C ASN A 46 16.48 -4.07 -10.36
N ALA A 47 15.19 -4.35 -10.14
CA ALA A 47 14.28 -3.43 -9.48
C ALA A 47 14.78 -3.10 -8.07
N ARG A 48 14.59 -1.85 -7.67
CA ARG A 48 15.02 -1.34 -6.38
C ARG A 48 13.98 -1.70 -5.33
N LEU A 49 14.42 -2.19 -4.17
CA LEU A 49 13.55 -2.32 -3.00
C LEU A 49 13.22 -0.90 -2.50
N ILE A 50 11.97 -0.49 -2.63
CA ILE A 50 11.54 0.86 -2.30
C ILE A 50 10.72 0.93 -1.00
N GLY A 51 10.12 -0.16 -0.56
CA GLY A 51 9.13 -0.08 0.51
C GLY A 51 8.75 -1.39 1.17
N LEU A 52 7.92 -1.23 2.20
CA LEU A 52 7.25 -2.31 2.90
C LEU A 52 5.76 -2.00 3.02
N GLU A 53 4.96 -3.07 2.98
CA GLU A 53 3.56 -3.02 3.33
C GLU A 53 3.21 -4.06 4.39
N TYR A 54 2.37 -3.67 5.34
CA TYR A 54 1.60 -4.60 6.15
C TYR A 54 0.14 -4.54 5.75
N ILE A 55 -0.46 -5.69 5.47
CA ILE A 55 -1.88 -5.81 5.14
C ILE A 55 -2.55 -6.54 6.29
N VAL A 56 -3.66 -5.98 6.79
CA VAL A 56 -4.45 -6.58 7.86
C VAL A 56 -5.92 -6.69 7.48
N THR A 57 -6.60 -7.68 8.04
CA THR A 57 -8.07 -7.77 7.93
C THR A 57 -8.75 -6.58 8.59
N GLU A 58 -9.97 -6.27 8.14
CA GLU A 58 -10.82 -5.26 8.79
C GLU A 58 -10.95 -5.51 10.30
N LYS A 59 -11.14 -6.77 10.72
CA LYS A 59 -11.22 -7.14 12.14
C LYS A 59 -10.00 -6.67 12.93
N LEU A 60 -8.79 -6.94 12.45
CA LEU A 60 -7.56 -6.54 13.13
C LEU A 60 -7.36 -5.02 13.06
N PHE A 61 -7.66 -4.39 11.92
CA PHE A 61 -7.64 -2.93 11.76
C PHE A 61 -8.51 -2.22 12.79
N MET A 62 -9.71 -2.74 13.07
CA MET A 62 -10.64 -2.14 14.03
C MET A 62 -10.11 -2.16 15.47
N THR A 63 -9.16 -3.04 15.81
CA THR A 63 -8.52 -3.07 17.13
C THR A 63 -7.37 -2.07 17.29
N LEU A 64 -6.92 -1.44 16.20
CA LEU A 64 -5.80 -0.50 16.25
C LEU A 64 -6.19 0.79 16.96
N PRO A 65 -5.25 1.46 17.66
CA PRO A 65 -5.46 2.83 18.15
C PRO A 65 -5.81 3.79 17.01
N ASP A 66 -6.61 4.80 17.29
CA ASP A 66 -7.08 5.75 16.26
C ASP A 66 -5.94 6.53 15.58
N GLU A 67 -4.88 6.86 16.30
CA GLU A 67 -3.68 7.48 15.72
C GLU A 67 -2.96 6.54 14.75
N GLU A 68 -2.97 5.24 15.03
CA GLU A 68 -2.38 4.23 14.16
C GLU A 68 -3.21 4.08 12.88
N LYS A 69 -4.55 4.04 12.96
CA LYS A 69 -5.46 3.91 11.81
C LYS A 69 -5.21 4.94 10.69
N LYS A 70 -4.73 6.15 11.05
CA LYS A 70 -4.41 7.22 10.09
C LYS A 70 -3.30 6.86 9.10
N LEU A 71 -2.44 5.91 9.47
CA LEU A 71 -1.33 5.42 8.63
C LEU A 71 -1.77 4.38 7.60
N TRP A 72 -3.04 3.98 7.61
CA TRP A 72 -3.55 2.89 6.78
C TRP A 72 -4.48 3.42 5.70
N HIS A 73 -4.52 2.72 4.58
CA HIS A 73 -5.51 2.91 3.52
C HIS A 73 -6.30 1.62 3.29
N THR A 74 -7.50 1.76 2.72
CA THR A 74 -8.28 0.60 2.27
C THR A 74 -7.80 0.16 0.88
N HIS A 75 -7.81 -1.15 0.64
CA HIS A 75 -7.57 -1.70 -0.70
C HIS A 75 -8.83 -1.75 -1.59
N GLU A 76 -10.00 -1.40 -1.05
CA GLU A 76 -11.28 -1.55 -1.73
C GLU A 76 -11.23 -0.97 -3.15
N TRP A 77 -10.78 0.29 -3.26
CA TRP A 77 -10.86 0.99 -4.53
C TRP A 77 -9.80 0.57 -5.52
N GLU A 78 -8.59 0.26 -5.08
CA GLU A 78 -7.55 -0.24 -5.97
C GLU A 78 -7.96 -1.57 -6.60
N VAL A 79 -8.59 -2.44 -5.81
CA VAL A 79 -9.07 -3.74 -6.30
C VAL A 79 -10.26 -3.56 -7.25
N LYS A 80 -11.31 -2.87 -6.80
CA LYS A 80 -12.56 -2.71 -7.58
C LYS A 80 -12.38 -1.81 -8.79
N GLY A 81 -11.48 -0.84 -8.73
CA GLY A 81 -11.14 0.05 -9.84
C GLY A 81 -10.22 -0.59 -10.88
N GLY A 82 -9.79 -1.85 -10.69
CA GLY A 82 -8.91 -2.55 -11.63
C GLY A 82 -7.42 -2.20 -11.50
N PHE A 83 -7.05 -1.27 -10.62
CA PHE A 83 -5.67 -0.77 -10.48
C PHE A 83 -4.71 -1.74 -9.78
N LEU A 84 -5.23 -2.62 -8.91
CA LEU A 84 -4.49 -3.69 -8.28
C LEU A 84 -4.76 -5.01 -9.01
N PHE A 85 -3.73 -5.63 -9.57
CA PHE A 85 -3.83 -6.94 -10.21
C PHE A 85 -2.55 -7.75 -10.06
N MET A 86 -2.62 -9.04 -10.38
CA MET A 86 -1.48 -9.96 -10.34
C MET A 86 -0.96 -10.22 -11.76
N PRO A 87 0.19 -9.64 -12.16
CA PRO A 87 0.73 -9.84 -13.51
C PRO A 87 0.95 -11.32 -13.83
N GLY A 88 0.58 -11.74 -15.03
CA GLY A 88 0.74 -13.13 -15.49
C GLY A 88 -0.24 -14.13 -14.88
N VAL A 89 -1.12 -13.72 -13.96
CA VAL A 89 -2.15 -14.58 -13.37
C VAL A 89 -3.50 -14.35 -14.07
N PRO A 90 -4.15 -15.39 -14.61
CA PRO A 90 -5.46 -15.25 -15.23
C PRO A 90 -6.50 -14.60 -14.33
N GLY A 91 -7.32 -13.70 -14.90
CA GLY A 91 -8.35 -12.92 -14.19
C GLY A 91 -9.20 -13.74 -13.20
N PRO A 92 -9.84 -14.85 -13.62
CA PRO A 92 -10.64 -15.68 -12.70
C PRO A 92 -9.88 -16.22 -11.49
N ILE A 93 -8.58 -16.49 -11.64
CA ILE A 93 -7.73 -17.03 -10.56
C ILE A 93 -7.39 -15.93 -9.57
N GLN A 94 -6.89 -14.78 -10.04
CA GLN A 94 -6.55 -13.68 -9.15
C GLN A 94 -7.77 -13.12 -8.41
N ARG A 95 -8.96 -13.12 -9.04
CA ARG A 95 -10.21 -12.59 -8.44
C ARG A 95 -10.58 -13.24 -7.11
N GLN A 96 -10.20 -14.51 -6.87
CA GLN A 96 -10.47 -15.19 -5.61
C GLN A 96 -9.67 -14.59 -4.43
N ASP A 97 -8.42 -14.20 -4.67
CA ASP A 97 -7.62 -13.53 -3.63
C ASP A 97 -7.97 -12.04 -3.55
N LEU A 98 -8.22 -11.40 -4.70
CA LEU A 98 -8.59 -9.98 -4.75
C LEU A 98 -9.90 -9.70 -4.00
N ASP A 99 -10.89 -10.59 -4.04
CA ASP A 99 -12.13 -10.45 -3.24
C ASP A 99 -11.84 -10.36 -1.73
N LYS A 100 -10.81 -11.09 -1.26
CA LYS A 100 -10.35 -10.99 0.14
C LYS A 100 -9.57 -9.71 0.37
N VAL A 101 -8.68 -9.35 -0.55
CA VAL A 101 -7.85 -8.14 -0.45
C VAL A 101 -8.71 -6.87 -0.43
N ALA A 102 -9.81 -6.81 -1.19
CA ALA A 102 -10.72 -5.66 -1.20
C ALA A 102 -11.25 -5.27 0.19
N LYS A 103 -11.27 -6.21 1.15
CA LYS A 103 -11.78 -6.04 2.51
C LYS A 103 -10.69 -5.73 3.55
N THR A 104 -9.47 -5.46 3.09
CA THR A 104 -8.30 -5.29 3.96
C THR A 104 -7.81 -3.85 3.97
N TYR A 105 -6.96 -3.56 4.96
CA TYR A 105 -6.27 -2.28 5.11
C TYR A 105 -4.76 -2.48 4.98
N GLY A 106 -4.09 -1.55 4.30
CA GLY A 106 -2.65 -1.56 4.06
C GLY A 106 -1.96 -0.38 4.76
N LYS A 107 -0.85 -0.65 5.44
CA LYS A 107 0.09 0.36 5.95
C LYS A 107 1.38 0.27 5.16
N VAL A 108 1.68 1.33 4.42
CA VAL A 108 2.82 1.35 3.49
C VAL A 108 3.81 2.44 3.88
N PHE A 109 5.08 2.06 3.90
CA PHE A 109 6.20 3.01 3.91
C PHE A 109 7.09 2.81 2.69
N HIS A 110 7.37 3.89 1.97
CA HIS A 110 8.46 3.94 1.00
C HIS A 110 9.69 4.59 1.63
N PHE A 111 10.84 3.94 1.49
CA PHE A 111 12.15 4.36 1.92
C PHE A 111 12.97 5.01 0.79
N TRP A 112 12.56 4.80 -0.47
CA TRP A 112 13.22 5.38 -1.64
C TRP A 112 12.24 6.18 -2.48
N GLN A 113 12.53 7.48 -2.66
CA GLN A 113 11.77 8.39 -3.52
C GLN A 113 12.23 8.30 -4.99
N VAL A 114 11.90 7.19 -5.64
CA VAL A 114 12.36 6.88 -7.01
C VAL A 114 11.90 7.87 -8.07
N ASP A 115 10.78 8.56 -7.83
CA ASP A 115 10.22 9.60 -8.69
C ASP A 115 11.08 10.88 -8.74
N LEU A 116 11.98 11.08 -7.77
CA LEU A 116 12.95 12.19 -7.78
C LEU A 116 14.24 11.87 -8.55
N GLY A 117 14.39 10.64 -9.06
CA GLY A 117 15.56 10.23 -9.84
C GLY A 117 16.84 10.06 -9.03
N HIS A 118 16.77 9.89 -7.72
CA HIS A 118 17.95 9.65 -6.88
C HIS A 118 18.51 8.22 -7.08
N ASP A 119 19.83 8.11 -7.15
CA ASP A 119 20.57 6.83 -7.24
C ASP A 119 20.64 6.07 -5.90
N LEU A 120 20.39 6.76 -4.79
CA LEU A 120 20.36 6.20 -3.44
C LEU A 120 19.05 6.55 -2.74
N PRO A 121 18.62 5.79 -1.73
CA PRO A 121 17.41 6.07 -0.94
C PRO A 121 17.64 7.24 0.03
N ILE A 122 17.76 8.45 -0.52
CA ILE A 122 17.99 9.67 0.26
C ILE A 122 16.66 10.25 0.75
N GLY A 123 16.64 10.63 2.02
CA GLY A 123 15.51 11.28 2.69
C GLY A 123 14.85 10.39 3.75
N LEU A 124 13.79 10.92 4.35
CA LEU A 124 13.01 10.18 5.35
C LEU A 124 12.06 9.19 4.65
N PRO A 125 11.66 8.11 5.35
CA PRO A 125 10.56 7.26 4.90
C PRO A 125 9.28 8.10 4.74
N ASN A 126 8.41 7.67 3.83
CA ASN A 126 7.13 8.33 3.57
C ASN A 126 5.99 7.33 3.73
N VAL A 127 4.94 7.74 4.43
CA VAL A 127 3.67 7.01 4.43
C VAL A 127 3.09 7.11 3.03
N MET A 128 2.65 5.98 2.49
CA MET A 128 2.02 5.93 1.19
C MET A 128 0.53 5.59 1.28
N MET A 129 -0.24 6.17 0.38
CA MET A 129 -1.68 5.97 0.23
C MET A 129 -1.98 5.32 -1.13
N ALA A 130 -3.20 4.82 -1.24
CA ALA A 130 -3.74 4.11 -2.39
C ALA A 130 -4.69 4.97 -3.23
N VAL A 131 -5.08 4.44 -4.39
CA VAL A 131 -6.24 4.95 -5.14
C VAL A 131 -7.51 4.72 -4.30
N THR A 132 -8.25 5.79 -4.07
CA THR A 132 -9.42 5.87 -3.18
C THR A 132 -10.63 6.55 -3.82
N ARG A 133 -10.57 6.91 -5.11
CA ARG A 133 -11.69 7.33 -5.94
C ARG A 133 -11.26 7.47 -7.40
N ASP A 134 -12.25 7.58 -8.29
CA ASP A 134 -12.06 7.90 -9.69
C ASP A 134 -11.32 9.25 -9.88
N GLY A 135 -10.53 9.34 -10.96
CA GLY A 135 -9.84 10.55 -11.37
C GLY A 135 -8.59 10.93 -10.58
N GLN A 136 -8.12 10.08 -9.65
CA GLN A 136 -6.87 10.33 -8.91
C GLN A 136 -5.61 9.99 -9.72
N LEU A 137 -5.64 8.91 -10.48
CA LEU A 137 -4.47 8.41 -11.21
C LEU A 137 -4.31 9.13 -12.55
N PHE A 138 -3.07 9.45 -12.95
CA PHE A 138 -2.80 10.05 -14.25
C PHE A 138 -3.17 9.11 -15.39
N HIS A 139 -3.82 9.66 -16.43
CA HIS A 139 -4.29 8.87 -17.57
C HIS A 139 -3.16 8.15 -18.30
N GLU A 140 -1.99 8.79 -18.40
CA GLU A 140 -0.79 8.22 -19.01
C GLU A 140 -0.34 6.94 -18.28
N MET A 141 -0.36 6.93 -16.94
CA MET A 141 -0.01 5.75 -16.15
C MET A 141 -0.98 4.58 -16.36
N ILE A 142 -2.27 4.89 -16.57
CA ILE A 142 -3.29 3.89 -16.93
C ILE A 142 -2.93 3.27 -18.29
N GLN A 143 -2.75 4.10 -19.31
CA GLN A 143 -2.45 3.67 -20.68
C GLN A 143 -1.15 2.86 -20.75
N GLU A 144 -0.10 3.31 -20.07
CA GLU A 144 1.18 2.60 -20.01
C GLU A 144 1.04 1.24 -19.34
N THR A 145 0.24 1.15 -18.27
CA THR A 145 -0.05 -0.12 -17.60
C THR A 145 -0.81 -1.08 -18.51
N GLU A 146 -1.90 -0.62 -19.13
CA GLU A 146 -2.70 -1.44 -20.05
C GLU A 146 -1.84 -1.97 -21.20
N LYS A 147 -1.01 -1.10 -21.78
CA LYS A 147 -0.07 -1.46 -22.85
C LYS A 147 0.99 -2.46 -22.37
N ARG A 148 1.62 -2.22 -21.22
CA ARG A 148 2.74 -3.04 -20.71
C ARG A 148 2.28 -4.43 -20.31
N PHE A 149 1.11 -4.55 -19.70
CA PHE A 149 0.61 -5.83 -19.16
C PHE A 149 -0.46 -6.50 -20.01
N GLY A 150 -0.93 -5.85 -21.08
CA GLY A 150 -1.99 -6.38 -21.94
C GLY A 150 -3.32 -6.56 -21.19
N VAL A 151 -3.61 -5.65 -20.26
CA VAL A 151 -4.83 -5.64 -19.44
C VAL A 151 -5.73 -4.47 -19.83
N SER A 152 -7.03 -4.57 -19.51
CA SER A 152 -7.94 -3.42 -19.56
C SER A 152 -8.35 -3.08 -18.13
N ILE A 153 -8.00 -1.89 -17.65
CA ILE A 153 -8.35 -1.44 -16.30
C ILE A 153 -9.86 -1.30 -16.17
N GLU A 154 -10.52 -0.73 -17.19
CA GLU A 154 -11.98 -0.63 -17.22
C GLU A 154 -12.64 -2.01 -17.30
N GLY A 155 -12.12 -2.92 -18.13
CA GLY A 155 -12.63 -4.29 -18.19
C GLY A 155 -12.47 -5.05 -16.86
N GLU A 156 -11.36 -4.84 -16.14
CA GLU A 156 -11.17 -5.39 -14.80
C GLU A 156 -12.13 -4.74 -13.78
N ARG A 157 -12.38 -3.43 -13.87
CA ARG A 157 -13.37 -2.74 -13.05
C ARG A 157 -14.76 -3.33 -13.23
N GLU A 158 -15.22 -3.48 -14.48
CA GLU A 158 -16.50 -4.11 -14.80
C GLU A 158 -16.57 -5.55 -14.28
N ALA A 159 -15.52 -6.34 -14.52
CA ALA A 159 -15.44 -7.73 -14.09
C ALA A 159 -15.38 -7.90 -12.56
N ARG A 160 -15.12 -6.83 -11.80
CA ARG A 160 -15.01 -6.84 -10.33
C ARG A 160 -16.11 -6.03 -9.65
N ALA A 161 -17.10 -5.53 -10.40
CA ALA A 161 -18.22 -4.73 -9.87
C ALA A 161 -19.03 -5.46 -8.78
N TYR A 162 -18.99 -6.79 -8.75
CA TYR A 162 -19.65 -7.62 -7.74
C TYR A 162 -18.90 -7.69 -6.40
N MET A 163 -17.63 -7.29 -6.35
CA MET A 163 -16.81 -7.35 -5.13
C MET A 163 -17.23 -6.25 -4.14
N SER A 164 -17.20 -6.59 -2.84
CA SER A 164 -17.43 -5.64 -1.76
C SER A 164 -16.13 -5.26 -1.06
N GLY A 165 -16.10 -4.05 -0.50
CA GLY A 165 -15.07 -3.63 0.43
C GLY A 165 -15.29 -4.15 1.86
N PRO A 166 -14.66 -3.49 2.85
CA PRO A 166 -14.87 -3.78 4.28
C PRO A 166 -16.36 -3.79 4.66
N GLU A 167 -16.76 -4.71 5.53
CA GLU A 167 -18.15 -4.97 5.92
C GLU A 167 -18.78 -3.80 6.69
N LEU A 168 -17.97 -3.07 7.47
CA LEU A 168 -18.40 -1.88 8.22
C LEU A 168 -18.29 -0.59 7.38
N GLY A 169 -17.91 -0.73 6.10
CA GLY A 169 -17.55 0.38 5.24
C GLY A 169 -16.14 0.92 5.51
N ILE A 170 -15.71 1.87 4.68
CA ILE A 170 -14.39 2.49 4.81
C ILE A 170 -14.34 3.34 6.10
N HIS A 171 -13.43 2.99 6.99
CA HIS A 171 -13.27 3.72 8.25
C HIS A 171 -12.80 5.17 8.00
N PRO A 172 -13.39 6.18 8.68
CA PRO A 172 -13.13 7.60 8.39
C PRO A 172 -11.70 8.06 8.72
N LEU A 173 -11.00 7.33 9.60
CA LEU A 173 -9.58 7.61 9.89
C LEU A 173 -8.61 6.97 8.90
N ALA A 174 -9.04 6.01 8.08
CA ALA A 174 -8.19 5.47 7.02
C ALA A 174 -8.03 6.49 5.88
N ASN A 175 -7.17 6.18 4.91
CA ASN A 175 -6.93 7.02 3.72
C ASN A 175 -6.50 8.46 4.08
N GLY A 176 -5.78 8.62 5.20
CA GLY A 176 -5.31 9.90 5.71
C GLY A 176 -6.38 10.78 6.37
N GLY A 177 -7.63 10.32 6.53
CA GLY A 177 -8.68 11.08 7.23
C GLY A 177 -8.91 12.51 6.68
N GLY A 178 -8.64 12.73 5.39
CA GLY A 178 -8.73 14.04 4.74
C GLY A 178 -7.54 14.98 4.97
N LYS A 179 -6.45 14.52 5.60
CA LYS A 179 -5.22 15.30 5.82
C LYS A 179 -4.00 14.56 5.30
N GLY A 180 -3.02 15.33 4.84
CA GLY A 180 -1.73 14.79 4.46
C GLY A 180 -0.89 14.39 5.67
N LEU A 181 -0.14 13.29 5.56
CA LEU A 181 0.80 12.85 6.59
C LEU A 181 2.24 12.91 6.07
N LYS A 182 3.11 13.59 6.81
CA LYS A 182 4.53 13.72 6.51
C LYS A 182 5.34 13.44 7.77
N LEU A 183 6.37 12.61 7.65
CA LEU A 183 7.29 12.38 8.75
C LEU A 183 8.28 13.54 8.88
N GLU A 184 8.55 13.93 10.11
CA GLU A 184 9.54 14.94 10.46
C GLU A 184 10.58 14.35 11.39
N LEU A 185 11.86 14.60 11.07
CA LEU A 185 12.96 14.24 11.94
C LEU A 185 13.13 15.34 12.99
N ARG A 186 13.28 14.93 14.26
CA ARG A 186 13.63 15.85 15.35
C ARG A 186 14.70 15.23 16.22
N GLU A 187 15.57 16.08 16.75
CA GLU A 187 16.51 15.68 17.80
C GLU A 187 15.74 15.40 19.10
N VAL A 188 16.18 14.37 19.81
CA VAL A 188 15.66 14.01 21.13
C VAL A 188 16.84 13.64 22.00
N ASP A 189 16.71 13.87 23.31
CA ASP A 189 17.73 13.46 24.26
C ASP A 189 17.89 11.93 24.23
N ILE A 190 19.14 11.47 24.18
CA ILE A 190 19.46 10.05 24.27
C ILE A 190 19.22 9.63 25.73
N LYS A 191 18.28 8.71 25.95
CA LYS A 191 18.13 8.04 27.24
C LYS A 191 19.35 7.15 27.47
N SER A 192 20.27 7.57 28.34
CA SER A 192 21.40 6.72 28.75
C SER A 192 20.89 5.54 29.60
N VAL A 193 21.65 4.45 29.62
CA VAL A 193 21.34 3.28 30.47
C VAL A 193 21.25 3.68 31.95
N GLU A 194 22.02 4.69 32.37
CA GLU A 194 22.00 5.26 33.72
C GLU A 194 20.67 5.95 34.05
N SER A 195 20.07 6.67 33.08
CA SER A 195 18.79 7.35 33.26
C SER A 195 17.59 6.42 33.48
N VAL A 196 17.74 5.12 33.19
CA VAL A 196 16.69 4.10 33.42
C VAL A 196 16.77 3.52 34.83
N ALA A 197 17.95 3.50 35.45
CA ALA A 197 18.16 2.97 36.81
C ALA A 197 17.54 3.87 37.90
N GLU A 198 17.54 5.19 37.69
CA GLU A 198 16.97 6.16 38.65
C GLU A 198 15.43 6.17 38.66
N ALA A 199 14.77 5.62 37.64
CA ALA A 199 13.30 5.56 37.58
C ALA A 199 12.68 4.36 38.31
N VAL A 200 13.50 3.47 38.89
CA VAL A 200 13.08 2.20 39.52
C VAL A 200 13.43 2.16 41.02
N VAL A 201 13.78 3.30 41.63
CA VAL A 201 14.04 3.42 43.08
C VAL A 201 12.99 4.28 43.77
#